data_AF-A0A0C1R101-F1
#
_entry.id   AF-A0A0C1R101-F1
#
_cell.length_a   1.000
_cell.length_b   1.000
_cell.length_c   1.000
_cell.angle_alpha   90.00
_cell.angle_beta   90.00
_cell.angle_gamma   90.00
#
_symmetry.space_group_name_H-M   'P 1'
#
loop_
_entity.id
_entity.type
_entity.pdbx_description
1 polymer ?
#
loop_
_entity_poly.entity_id
_entity_poly.type
_entity_poly.pdbx_seq_one_letter_code
_entity_poly.pdbx_strand_id
1 'polypeptide(L)'
;MSDGKRITLQQAAEIIKDGSRITFSGFTIWRRPMAIVYELIRQQRKNLHLVEVNGGSHTEFLVGAGCVDIWESCWVGHELYGKYGANLSRKVGSKEIIVEDYSHAEMMFRFAAAAQGAPYAVTQASLGTDIHNPEYDMLGKAGRRDGVRIPKHKYLFADDPFFNGGDQVLLPAAKVDVAVMCVQQVGEEGTVRVNGQYYSDPEVARAADITIVMAEEIVPEEYLRRNADQNTVVSFEVNHIVECPFGAHPTGMFGRYDVDGPFLKEFYAQTRTQEGFDAFAKEWIFGQDHLGYLNKLGWPRMLGLKANTALNYSPRKKKGGN
;
A
#
# COMPACT_ATOMS: atom_id res chain seq x y z
N MET A 1 -16.46 -24.45 8.41
CA MET A 1 -15.46 -23.42 8.14
C MET A 1 -14.85 -23.77 6.79
N SER A 2 -15.03 -22.96 5.75
CA SER A 2 -14.32 -23.22 4.49
C SER A 2 -12.87 -22.81 4.67
N ASP A 3 -12.02 -23.75 5.10
CA ASP A 3 -10.57 -23.58 5.30
C ASP A 3 -9.79 -23.16 4.03
N GLY A 4 -10.46 -22.97 2.87
CA GLY A 4 -9.80 -22.83 1.58
C GLY A 4 -8.96 -21.56 1.36
N LYS A 5 -9.26 -20.46 2.07
CA LYS A 5 -8.58 -19.16 1.83
C LYS A 5 -7.60 -18.74 2.91
N ARG A 6 -7.66 -19.34 4.10
CA ARG A 6 -6.83 -18.92 5.24
C ARG A 6 -5.40 -19.41 5.06
N ILE A 7 -4.44 -18.49 5.15
CA ILE A 7 -3.00 -18.78 5.06
C ILE A 7 -2.23 -18.05 6.16
N THR A 8 -0.99 -18.48 6.40
CA THR A 8 -0.09 -17.78 7.33
C THR A 8 0.51 -16.52 6.69
N LEU A 9 1.06 -15.64 7.53
CA LEU A 9 1.78 -14.45 7.05
C LEU A 9 2.97 -14.82 6.15
N GLN A 10 3.68 -15.90 6.49
CA GLN A 10 4.81 -16.43 5.72
C GLN A 10 4.37 -16.91 4.34
N GLN A 11 3.28 -17.69 4.28
CA GLN A 11 2.69 -18.17 3.03
C GLN A 11 2.22 -17.00 2.14
N ALA A 12 1.64 -15.96 2.75
CA ALA A 12 1.24 -14.76 2.02
C ALA A 12 2.43 -14.04 1.37
N ALA A 13 3.54 -13.89 2.09
CA ALA A 13 4.77 -13.30 1.54
C ALA A 13 5.47 -14.22 0.52
N GLU A 14 5.24 -15.54 0.58
CA GLU A 14 5.73 -16.48 -0.43
C GLU A 14 4.99 -16.38 -1.76
N ILE A 15 3.72 -15.97 -1.75
CA ILE A 15 2.95 -15.72 -2.99
C ILE A 15 3.57 -14.56 -3.77
N ILE A 16 4.04 -13.53 -3.06
CA ILE A 16 4.70 -12.35 -3.64
C ILE A 16 6.12 -12.75 -4.06
N LYS A 17 6.31 -13.01 -5.36
CA LYS A 17 7.61 -13.40 -5.92
C LYS A 17 8.50 -12.18 -6.20
N ASP A 18 9.79 -12.43 -6.34
CA ASP A 18 10.71 -11.42 -6.87
C ASP A 18 10.21 -10.94 -8.23
N GLY A 19 10.28 -9.63 -8.48
CA GLY A 19 9.72 -9.10 -9.71
C GLY A 19 8.20 -9.06 -9.74
N SER A 20 7.46 -9.13 -8.63
CA SER A 20 6.00 -8.93 -8.65
C SER A 20 5.64 -7.44 -8.81
N ARG A 21 4.58 -7.14 -9.57
CA ARG A 21 3.85 -5.86 -9.51
C ARG A 21 2.92 -5.92 -8.33
N ILE A 22 3.18 -5.13 -7.31
CA ILE A 22 2.42 -5.18 -6.06
C ILE A 22 1.85 -3.82 -5.73
N THR A 23 0.64 -3.85 -5.18
CA THR A 23 -0.02 -2.68 -4.60
C THR A 23 -0.47 -2.98 -3.18
N PHE A 24 -0.64 -1.92 -2.41
CA PHE A 24 -1.00 -2.00 -0.99
C PHE A 24 -2.18 -1.09 -0.70
N SER A 25 -3.10 -1.56 0.14
CA SER A 25 -4.19 -0.76 0.66
C SER A 25 -3.72 0.38 1.58
N GLY A 26 -4.67 1.18 2.03
CA GLY A 26 -4.45 2.20 3.04
C GLY A 26 -3.93 3.50 2.47
N PHE A 27 -3.56 4.42 3.35
CA PHE A 27 -3.15 5.76 2.97
C PHE A 27 -2.07 6.25 3.93
N THR A 28 -0.88 6.49 3.39
CA THR A 28 0.31 7.01 4.08
C THR A 28 0.62 6.31 5.42
N ILE A 29 0.05 6.78 6.52
CA ILE A 29 0.21 6.32 7.91
C ILE A 29 -1.04 5.61 8.47
N TRP A 30 -1.98 5.21 7.62
CA TRP A 30 -3.19 4.47 7.96
C TRP A 30 -3.31 3.18 7.15
N ARG A 31 -3.59 2.07 7.82
CA ARG A 31 -3.86 0.74 7.24
C ARG A 31 -2.80 0.26 6.24
N ARG A 32 -1.53 0.61 6.45
CA ARG A 32 -0.45 0.03 5.64
C ARG A 32 -0.13 -1.37 6.19
N PRO A 33 -0.06 -2.41 5.36
CA PRO A 33 0.14 -3.79 5.81
C PRO A 33 1.60 -4.04 6.22
N MET A 34 2.00 -3.54 7.39
CA MET A 34 3.41 -3.52 7.82
C MET A 34 3.95 -4.91 8.20
N ALA A 35 3.13 -5.79 8.76
CA ALA A 35 3.57 -7.13 9.14
C ALA A 35 4.05 -7.95 7.93
N ILE A 36 3.33 -7.90 6.81
CA ILE A 36 3.76 -8.57 5.56
C ILE A 36 4.92 -7.82 4.91
N VAL A 37 5.02 -6.49 5.03
CA VAL A 37 6.23 -5.74 4.60
C VAL A 37 7.47 -6.25 5.33
N TYR A 38 7.40 -6.44 6.65
CA TYR A 38 8.52 -7.01 7.41
C TYR A 38 8.82 -8.45 7.01
N GLU A 39 7.79 -9.26 6.71
CA GLU A 39 7.96 -10.61 6.19
C GLU A 39 8.65 -10.62 4.82
N LEU A 40 8.27 -9.74 3.88
CA LEU A 40 8.92 -9.62 2.57
C LEU A 40 10.41 -9.26 2.71
N ILE A 41 10.74 -8.37 3.65
CA ILE A 41 12.12 -8.00 3.97
C ILE A 41 12.88 -9.18 4.58
N ARG A 42 12.28 -9.91 5.53
CA ARG A 42 12.89 -11.11 6.13
C ARG A 42 13.15 -12.21 5.09
N GLN A 43 12.22 -12.39 4.16
CA GLN A 43 12.37 -13.32 3.03
C GLN A 43 13.26 -12.76 1.91
N GLN A 44 13.83 -11.56 2.10
CA GLN A 44 14.75 -10.90 1.18
C GLN A 44 14.21 -10.78 -0.25
N ARG A 45 12.90 -10.49 -0.39
CA ARG A 45 12.29 -10.27 -1.71
C ARG A 45 13.00 -9.15 -2.46
N LYS A 46 13.16 -9.31 -3.76
CA LYS A 46 13.89 -8.37 -4.63
C LYS A 46 13.10 -7.99 -5.87
N ASN A 47 13.54 -6.90 -6.50
CA ASN A 47 13.06 -6.42 -7.78
C ASN A 47 11.55 -6.15 -7.82
N LEU A 48 10.94 -5.84 -6.68
CA LEU A 48 9.52 -5.52 -6.63
C LEU A 48 9.24 -4.26 -7.45
N HIS A 49 8.10 -4.29 -8.13
CA HIS A 49 7.54 -3.14 -8.82
C HIS A 49 6.32 -2.68 -8.04
N LEU A 50 6.47 -1.59 -7.31
CA LEU A 50 5.38 -0.99 -6.55
C LEU A 50 4.53 -0.10 -7.46
N VAL A 51 3.24 -0.40 -7.55
CA VAL A 51 2.25 0.42 -8.26
C VAL A 51 1.25 0.90 -7.22
N GLU A 52 1.35 2.15 -6.79
CA GLU A 52 0.66 2.64 -5.61
C GLU A 52 -0.06 3.97 -5.91
N VAL A 53 -1.29 4.13 -5.45
CA VAL A 53 -1.96 5.43 -5.50
C VAL A 53 -1.11 6.48 -4.79
N ASN A 54 -0.74 6.17 -3.55
CA ASN A 54 0.24 6.90 -2.77
C ASN A 54 1.10 5.89 -2.02
N GLY A 55 2.38 6.22 -1.85
CA GLY A 55 3.27 5.48 -0.97
C GLY A 55 3.05 5.81 0.50
N GLY A 56 4.00 5.41 1.34
CA GLY A 56 3.99 5.72 2.76
C GLY A 56 5.05 4.93 3.51
N SER A 57 4.73 4.54 4.74
CA SER A 57 5.68 3.77 5.57
C SER A 57 6.10 2.47 4.88
N HIS A 58 5.15 1.64 4.45
CA HIS A 58 5.44 0.40 3.70
C HIS A 58 6.44 0.58 2.54
N THR A 59 6.22 1.56 1.66
CA THR A 59 7.15 1.92 0.57
C THR A 59 8.55 2.20 1.10
N GLU A 60 8.68 3.06 2.12
CA GLU A 60 9.97 3.44 2.69
C GLU A 60 10.72 2.27 3.33
N PHE A 61 10.01 1.36 3.99
CA PHE A 61 10.59 0.15 4.56
C PHE A 61 11.11 -0.80 3.45
N LEU A 62 10.31 -1.06 2.42
CA LEU A 62 10.70 -1.93 1.30
C LEU A 62 11.86 -1.34 0.49
N VAL A 63 11.82 -0.03 0.23
CA VAL A 63 12.88 0.68 -0.50
C VAL A 63 14.18 0.68 0.32
N GLY A 64 14.12 1.01 1.61
CA GLY A 64 15.28 0.97 2.51
C GLY A 64 15.96 -0.40 2.55
N ALA A 65 15.17 -1.48 2.55
CA ALA A 65 15.65 -2.86 2.51
C ALA A 65 16.18 -3.32 1.12
N GLY A 66 16.02 -2.47 0.10
CA GLY A 66 16.40 -2.82 -1.28
C GLY A 66 15.57 -3.93 -1.87
N CYS A 67 14.27 -3.97 -1.53
CA CYS A 67 13.32 -4.89 -2.12
C CYS A 67 12.74 -4.37 -3.45
N VAL A 68 12.81 -3.07 -3.71
CA VAL A 68 12.11 -2.39 -4.82
C VAL A 68 13.08 -1.97 -5.93
N ASP A 69 12.72 -2.25 -7.19
CA ASP A 69 13.42 -1.81 -8.41
C ASP A 69 12.66 -0.70 -9.14
N ILE A 70 11.32 -0.70 -9.06
CA ILE A 70 10.45 0.29 -9.71
C ILE A 70 9.39 0.78 -8.73
N TRP A 71 9.17 2.09 -8.68
CA TRP A 71 8.06 2.72 -7.95
C TRP A 71 7.25 3.64 -8.90
N GLU A 72 6.03 3.21 -9.23
CA GLU A 72 5.01 3.99 -9.94
C GLU A 72 4.02 4.58 -8.91
N SER A 73 4.05 5.88 -8.68
CA SER A 73 3.12 6.53 -7.73
C SER A 73 3.10 8.06 -7.91
N CYS A 74 2.51 8.77 -6.95
CA CYS A 74 2.43 10.24 -6.92
C CYS A 74 3.11 10.90 -5.73
N TRP A 75 3.26 10.20 -4.61
CA TRP A 75 3.73 10.80 -3.35
C TRP A 75 4.17 9.75 -2.33
N VAL A 76 5.23 10.03 -1.56
CA VAL A 76 5.65 9.21 -0.41
C VAL A 76 6.14 10.08 0.75
N GLY A 77 5.82 9.63 1.97
CA GLY A 77 6.26 10.24 3.22
C GLY A 77 5.51 9.64 4.41
N HIS A 78 5.75 10.21 5.60
CA HIS A 78 5.14 9.78 6.86
C HIS A 78 4.29 10.88 7.49
N GLU A 79 3.73 11.78 6.67
CA GLU A 79 2.88 12.89 7.09
C GLU A 79 3.57 13.76 8.16
N LEU A 80 2.94 13.91 9.32
CA LEU A 80 3.43 14.67 10.47
C LEU A 80 4.68 14.04 11.15
N TYR A 81 5.04 12.81 10.77
CA TYR A 81 6.14 12.04 11.39
C TYR A 81 7.40 11.98 10.52
N GLY A 82 7.32 12.43 9.26
CA GLY A 82 8.44 12.48 8.32
C GLY A 82 7.97 13.11 7.00
N LYS A 83 8.66 14.17 6.55
CA LYS A 83 8.14 15.08 5.51
C LYS A 83 8.16 14.51 4.09
N TYR A 84 9.09 13.62 3.79
CA TYR A 84 9.27 13.00 2.47
C TYR A 84 9.81 11.57 2.63
N GLY A 85 9.81 10.76 1.57
CA GLY A 85 10.42 9.44 1.58
C GLY A 85 11.95 9.49 1.57
N ALA A 86 12.60 9.36 2.73
CA ALA A 86 14.05 9.51 2.86
C ALA A 86 14.84 8.38 2.18
N ASN A 87 14.38 7.14 2.30
CA ASN A 87 14.99 5.99 1.63
C ASN A 87 14.75 6.06 0.13
N LEU A 88 13.53 6.42 -0.31
CA LEU A 88 13.26 6.62 -1.73
C LEU A 88 14.13 7.72 -2.32
N SER A 89 14.17 8.92 -1.72
CA SER A 89 15.00 10.01 -2.24
C SER A 89 16.48 9.64 -2.31
N ARG A 90 17.00 8.90 -1.32
CA ARG A 90 18.38 8.40 -1.35
C ARG A 90 18.61 7.49 -2.56
N LYS A 91 17.73 6.51 -2.79
CA LYS A 91 17.86 5.53 -3.89
C LYS A 91 17.60 6.12 -5.27
N VAL A 92 16.73 7.11 -5.37
CA VAL A 92 16.55 7.90 -6.60
C VAL A 92 17.82 8.70 -6.88
N GLY A 93 18.38 9.36 -5.86
CA GLY A 93 19.62 10.15 -5.98
C GLY A 93 20.83 9.32 -6.42
N SER A 94 20.91 8.06 -6.01
CA SER A 94 21.95 7.10 -6.43
C SER A 94 21.61 6.30 -7.69
N LYS A 95 20.42 6.52 -8.29
CA LYS A 95 19.93 5.79 -9.48
C LYS A 95 19.80 4.28 -9.29
N GLU A 96 19.51 3.85 -8.06
CA GLU A 96 19.27 2.44 -7.71
C GLU A 96 17.82 2.00 -7.92
N ILE A 97 16.89 2.95 -8.10
CA ILE A 97 15.46 2.69 -8.30
C ILE A 97 14.93 3.58 -9.42
N ILE A 98 14.02 3.04 -10.23
CA ILE A 98 13.29 3.82 -11.23
C ILE A 98 12.00 4.35 -10.59
N VAL A 99 11.78 5.66 -10.67
CA VAL A 99 10.53 6.30 -10.25
C VAL A 99 9.80 6.81 -11.47
N GLU A 100 8.52 6.49 -11.56
CA GLU A 100 7.64 7.00 -12.61
C GLU A 100 6.47 7.73 -11.96
N ASP A 101 6.48 9.05 -12.12
CA ASP A 101 5.49 9.92 -11.49
C ASP A 101 4.19 9.98 -12.29
N TYR A 102 3.09 9.78 -11.60
CA TYR A 102 1.74 10.13 -12.03
C TYR A 102 1.15 11.08 -10.98
N SER A 103 0.12 11.86 -11.33
CA SER A 103 -0.60 12.57 -10.26
C SER A 103 -1.45 11.60 -9.42
N HIS A 104 -1.81 12.02 -8.21
CA HIS A 104 -2.67 11.22 -7.32
C HIS A 104 -4.01 10.84 -7.98
N ALA A 105 -4.59 11.78 -8.74
CA ALA A 105 -5.84 11.56 -9.46
C ALA A 105 -5.64 10.52 -10.58
N GLU A 106 -4.55 10.62 -11.34
CA GLU A 106 -4.26 9.69 -12.42
C GLU A 106 -4.05 8.27 -11.92
N MET A 107 -3.33 8.08 -10.82
CA MET A 107 -3.18 6.74 -10.24
C MET A 107 -4.53 6.16 -9.85
N MET A 108 -5.41 6.94 -9.21
CA MET A 108 -6.78 6.50 -8.92
C MET A 108 -7.55 6.13 -10.18
N PHE A 109 -7.45 6.94 -11.25
CA PHE A 109 -8.13 6.65 -12.50
C PHE A 109 -7.58 5.39 -13.18
N ARG A 110 -6.26 5.14 -13.14
CA ARG A 110 -5.64 3.91 -13.64
C ARG A 110 -6.17 2.68 -12.93
N PHE A 111 -6.32 2.74 -11.60
CA PHE A 111 -6.92 1.65 -10.81
C PHE A 111 -8.41 1.50 -11.07
N ALA A 112 -9.16 2.60 -11.18
CA ALA A 112 -10.58 2.56 -11.50
C ALA A 112 -10.83 1.95 -12.89
N ALA A 113 -10.01 2.27 -13.89
CA ALA A 113 -10.09 1.65 -15.22
C ALA A 113 -9.81 0.14 -15.15
N ALA A 114 -8.76 -0.27 -14.42
CA ALA A 114 -8.43 -1.68 -14.22
C ALA A 114 -9.58 -2.44 -13.55
N ALA A 115 -10.15 -1.88 -12.48
CA ALA A 115 -11.27 -2.47 -11.76
C ALA A 115 -12.56 -2.59 -12.61
N GLN A 116 -12.71 -1.76 -13.64
CA GLN A 116 -13.82 -1.82 -14.60
C GLN A 116 -13.54 -2.78 -15.78
N GLY A 117 -12.33 -3.33 -15.89
CA GLY A 117 -11.89 -4.07 -17.07
C GLY A 117 -11.65 -3.19 -18.30
N ALA A 118 -11.54 -1.87 -18.11
CA ALA A 118 -11.22 -0.93 -19.18
C ALA A 118 -9.70 -0.94 -19.46
N PRO A 119 -9.27 -0.78 -20.73
CA PRO A 119 -7.85 -0.78 -21.08
C PRO A 119 -7.12 0.50 -20.63
N TYR A 120 -7.86 1.60 -20.45
CA TYR A 120 -7.34 2.89 -20.03
C TYR A 120 -8.44 3.74 -19.40
N ALA A 121 -8.03 4.71 -18.59
CA ALA A 121 -8.88 5.81 -18.15
C ALA A 121 -8.78 6.99 -19.13
N VAL A 122 -9.82 7.83 -19.14
CA VAL A 122 -9.85 9.11 -19.86
C VAL A 122 -10.02 10.23 -18.85
N THR A 123 -9.18 11.25 -18.89
CA THR A 123 -9.22 12.36 -17.93
C THR A 123 -8.56 13.64 -18.49
N GLN A 124 -8.86 14.77 -17.87
CA GLN A 124 -8.12 16.04 -18.08
C GLN A 124 -7.16 16.35 -16.93
N ALA A 125 -7.04 15.45 -15.95
CA ALA A 125 -6.09 15.62 -14.86
C ALA A 125 -4.65 15.79 -15.39
N SER A 126 -3.88 16.63 -14.70
CA SER A 126 -2.47 16.93 -15.01
C SER A 126 -2.17 17.54 -16.39
N LEU A 127 -3.17 17.92 -17.18
CA LEU A 127 -2.95 18.67 -18.43
C LEU A 127 -2.17 19.97 -18.13
N GLY A 128 -1.18 20.27 -18.97
CA GLY A 128 -0.31 21.44 -18.80
C GLY A 128 0.74 21.34 -17.68
N THR A 129 0.93 20.15 -17.09
CA THR A 129 1.96 19.91 -16.06
C THR A 129 3.09 19.02 -16.59
N ASP A 130 4.22 19.00 -15.88
CA ASP A 130 5.36 18.15 -16.22
C ASP A 130 5.11 16.65 -16.02
N ILE A 131 4.00 16.23 -15.40
CA ILE A 131 3.60 14.81 -15.36
C ILE A 131 3.49 14.25 -16.79
N HIS A 132 3.07 15.09 -17.73
CA HIS A 132 2.95 14.80 -19.15
C HIS A 132 4.10 15.38 -19.99
N ASN A 133 5.27 15.57 -19.39
CA ASN A 133 6.49 15.89 -20.11
C ASN A 133 7.19 14.59 -20.53
N PRO A 134 7.41 14.34 -21.84
CA PRO A 134 8.06 13.11 -22.31
C PRO A 134 9.49 12.95 -21.80
N GLU A 135 10.15 14.04 -21.36
CA GLU A 135 11.46 13.96 -20.71
C GLU A 135 11.41 13.29 -19.32
N TYR A 136 10.24 13.18 -18.71
CA TYR A 136 10.02 12.48 -17.44
C TYR A 136 9.33 11.13 -17.62
N ASP A 137 9.37 10.54 -18.83
CA ASP A 137 9.06 9.12 -19.03
C ASP A 137 10.25 8.25 -18.60
N MET A 138 10.34 7.98 -17.30
CA MET A 138 11.51 7.31 -16.72
C MET A 138 11.54 5.82 -17.06
N LEU A 139 10.39 5.15 -17.16
CA LEU A 139 10.33 3.75 -17.60
C LEU A 139 10.64 3.61 -19.08
N GLY A 140 10.24 4.57 -19.92
CA GLY A 140 10.60 4.64 -21.33
C GLY A 140 12.10 4.81 -21.51
N LYS A 141 12.71 5.78 -20.81
CA LYS A 141 14.17 6.02 -20.83
C LYS A 141 14.98 4.82 -20.36
N ALA A 142 14.45 4.04 -19.41
CA ALA A 142 15.07 2.82 -18.93
C ALA A 142 14.79 1.58 -19.82
N GLY A 143 14.07 1.73 -20.94
CA GLY A 143 13.76 0.62 -21.85
C GLY A 143 12.81 -0.42 -21.24
N ARG A 144 12.01 -0.03 -20.25
CA ARG A 144 11.11 -0.93 -19.50
C ARG A 144 9.70 -1.02 -20.08
N ARG A 145 9.30 -0.13 -21.00
CA ARG A 145 7.97 -0.14 -21.67
C ARG A 145 7.84 -1.26 -22.70
N ASP A 146 7.57 -2.48 -22.23
CA ASP A 146 7.48 -3.69 -23.06
C ASP A 146 6.11 -3.93 -23.73
N GLY A 147 5.06 -3.25 -23.26
CA GLY A 147 3.68 -3.45 -23.72
C GLY A 147 3.01 -4.73 -23.21
N VAL A 148 3.68 -5.50 -22.37
CA VAL A 148 3.19 -6.74 -21.76
C VAL A 148 2.97 -6.50 -20.27
N ARG A 149 4.06 -6.22 -19.56
CA ARG A 149 4.10 -5.96 -18.12
C ARG A 149 3.96 -4.47 -17.80
N ILE A 150 4.59 -3.60 -18.60
CA ILE A 150 4.57 -2.15 -18.47
C ILE A 150 4.02 -1.55 -19.77
N PRO A 151 3.07 -0.61 -19.73
CA PRO A 151 2.41 -0.10 -20.93
C PRO A 151 3.39 0.60 -21.89
N LYS A 152 3.14 0.45 -23.20
CA LYS A 152 3.97 1.00 -24.28
C LYS A 152 4.13 2.52 -24.22
N HIS A 153 3.15 3.20 -23.66
CA HIS A 153 3.12 4.64 -23.47
C HIS A 153 2.72 4.95 -22.03
N LYS A 154 3.29 6.00 -21.44
CA LYS A 154 2.90 6.53 -20.12
C LYS A 154 1.47 7.06 -20.15
N TYR A 155 1.19 7.83 -21.19
CA TYR A 155 -0.09 8.46 -21.50
C TYR A 155 -0.15 8.68 -23.02
N LEU A 156 -1.35 8.94 -23.54
CA LEU A 156 -1.57 9.47 -24.89
C LEU A 156 -2.58 10.61 -24.81
N PHE A 157 -2.48 11.58 -25.72
CA PHE A 157 -3.53 12.59 -25.89
C PHE A 157 -4.55 12.15 -26.94
N ALA A 158 -5.80 12.54 -26.74
CA ALA A 158 -6.89 12.33 -27.70
C ALA A 158 -7.91 13.47 -27.59
N ASP A 159 -8.55 13.83 -28.69
CA ASP A 159 -9.64 14.81 -28.68
C ASP A 159 -10.93 14.21 -28.09
N ASP A 160 -11.75 15.02 -27.41
CA ASP A 160 -13.11 14.62 -27.03
C ASP A 160 -14.02 14.47 -28.26
N PRO A 161 -14.49 13.25 -28.60
CA PRO A 161 -15.28 13.02 -29.79
C PRO A 161 -16.77 13.36 -29.61
N PHE A 162 -17.23 13.73 -28.40
CA PHE A 162 -18.65 13.90 -28.09
C PHE A 162 -19.08 15.36 -28.01
N PHE A 163 -18.30 16.20 -27.33
CA PHE A 163 -18.71 17.57 -26.99
C PHE A 163 -17.69 18.63 -27.39
N ASN A 164 -16.62 18.26 -28.12
CA ASN A 164 -15.50 19.17 -28.41
C ASN A 164 -14.90 19.79 -27.12
N GLY A 165 -14.86 19.03 -26.03
CA GLY A 165 -14.34 19.46 -24.73
C GLY A 165 -12.82 19.68 -24.65
N GLY A 166 -12.12 19.61 -25.78
CA GLY A 166 -10.67 19.73 -25.90
C GLY A 166 -9.93 18.44 -25.57
N ASP A 167 -8.60 18.56 -25.45
CA ASP A 167 -7.69 17.45 -25.22
C ASP A 167 -8.05 16.65 -23.98
N GLN A 168 -7.98 15.33 -24.14
CA GLN A 168 -8.11 14.32 -23.10
C GLN A 168 -6.79 13.55 -22.99
N VAL A 169 -6.54 13.00 -21.81
CA VAL A 169 -5.43 12.11 -21.53
C VAL A 169 -5.96 10.70 -21.38
N LEU A 170 -5.41 9.79 -22.18
CA LEU A 170 -5.59 8.35 -22.07
C LEU A 170 -4.50 7.78 -21.18
N LEU A 171 -4.88 7.23 -20.03
CA LEU A 171 -3.96 6.64 -19.06
C LEU A 171 -4.13 5.12 -19.02
N PRO A 172 -3.07 4.33 -19.27
CA PRO A 172 -3.19 2.88 -19.27
C PRO A 172 -3.63 2.36 -17.91
N ALA A 173 -4.60 1.44 -17.91
CA ALA A 173 -5.07 0.79 -16.69
C ALA A 173 -3.92 0.15 -15.91
N ALA A 174 -3.97 0.26 -14.58
CA ALA A 174 -2.95 -0.36 -13.72
C ALA A 174 -2.99 -1.88 -13.89
N LYS A 175 -1.82 -2.51 -14.04
CA LYS A 175 -1.70 -3.97 -14.01
C LYS A 175 -0.94 -4.39 -12.76
N VAL A 176 -1.57 -5.20 -11.92
CA VAL A 176 -1.01 -5.59 -10.62
C VAL A 176 -1.08 -7.11 -10.48
N ASP A 177 0.03 -7.74 -10.08
CA ASP A 177 0.09 -9.19 -9.87
C ASP A 177 -0.51 -9.54 -8.50
N VAL A 178 -0.20 -8.76 -7.46
CA VAL A 178 -0.68 -8.99 -6.09
C VAL A 178 -1.16 -7.68 -5.44
N ALA A 179 -2.37 -7.67 -4.90
CA ALA A 179 -2.84 -6.65 -3.98
C ALA A 179 -2.82 -7.18 -2.53
N VAL A 180 -2.29 -6.37 -1.63
CA VAL A 180 -2.27 -6.68 -0.20
C VAL A 180 -3.08 -5.63 0.55
N MET A 181 -4.15 -6.08 1.20
CA MET A 181 -5.03 -5.24 1.99
C MET A 181 -4.78 -5.42 3.50
N CYS A 182 -4.88 -4.33 4.26
CA CYS A 182 -4.90 -4.34 5.72
C CYS A 182 -6.22 -3.77 6.24
N VAL A 183 -7.03 -4.60 6.89
CA VAL A 183 -8.43 -4.28 7.19
C VAL A 183 -8.80 -4.63 8.64
N GLN A 184 -9.89 -4.04 9.13
CA GLN A 184 -10.38 -4.34 10.47
C GLN A 184 -11.02 -5.72 10.58
N GLN A 185 -11.77 -6.14 9.56
CA GLN A 185 -12.53 -7.39 9.60
C GLN A 185 -12.63 -8.01 8.21
N VAL A 186 -12.54 -9.33 8.18
CA VAL A 186 -12.80 -10.15 6.99
C VAL A 186 -13.64 -11.35 7.40
N GLY A 187 -14.62 -11.70 6.57
CA GLY A 187 -15.44 -12.88 6.75
C GLY A 187 -14.66 -14.14 6.42
N GLU A 188 -15.04 -15.29 7.00
CA GLU A 188 -14.43 -16.58 6.69
C GLU A 188 -14.45 -16.95 5.19
N GLU A 189 -15.39 -16.40 4.41
CA GLU A 189 -15.45 -16.63 2.95
C GLU A 189 -14.68 -15.56 2.15
N GLY A 190 -14.29 -14.45 2.79
CA GLY A 190 -13.50 -13.37 2.20
C GLY A 190 -14.23 -12.03 2.04
N THR A 191 -15.48 -11.87 2.51
CA THR A 191 -16.12 -10.54 2.48
C THR A 191 -15.38 -9.59 3.40
N VAL A 192 -15.01 -8.42 2.89
CA VAL A 192 -14.20 -7.44 3.63
C VAL A 192 -15.09 -6.34 4.18
N ARG A 193 -14.82 -5.93 5.43
CA ARG A 193 -15.37 -4.71 6.02
C ARG A 193 -14.24 -3.78 6.45
N VAL A 194 -14.21 -2.61 5.83
CA VAL A 194 -13.32 -1.52 6.20
C VAL A 194 -14.12 -0.46 6.94
N ASN A 195 -13.72 -0.16 8.18
CA ASN A 195 -14.30 0.95 8.94
C ASN A 195 -13.54 2.25 8.65
N GLY A 196 -14.26 3.36 8.56
CA GLY A 196 -13.67 4.66 8.22
C GLY A 196 -13.47 4.80 6.70
N GLN A 197 -12.36 5.40 6.29
CA GLN A 197 -12.07 5.61 4.87
C GLN A 197 -11.48 4.34 4.24
N TYR A 198 -12.11 3.86 3.17
CA TYR A 198 -11.63 2.70 2.40
C TYR A 198 -10.58 3.06 1.34
N TYR A 199 -10.35 4.35 1.05
CA TYR A 199 -9.34 4.79 0.07
C TYR A 199 -9.55 4.15 -1.31
N SER A 200 -8.54 3.45 -1.85
CA SER A 200 -8.59 2.75 -3.14
C SER A 200 -8.79 1.24 -2.99
N ASP A 201 -9.16 0.76 -1.80
CA ASP A 201 -9.24 -0.66 -1.46
C ASP A 201 -10.10 -1.48 -2.45
N PRO A 202 -11.32 -1.07 -2.82
CA PRO A 202 -12.12 -1.82 -3.79
C PRO A 202 -11.51 -1.88 -5.18
N GLU A 203 -10.92 -0.77 -5.65
CA GLU A 203 -10.29 -0.71 -6.96
C GLU A 203 -9.04 -1.59 -7.04
N VAL A 204 -8.18 -1.55 -6.01
CA VAL A 204 -6.96 -2.38 -6.00
C VAL A 204 -7.27 -3.87 -5.87
N ALA A 205 -8.30 -4.24 -5.10
CA ALA A 205 -8.72 -5.64 -4.96
C ALA A 205 -9.22 -6.23 -6.28
N ARG A 206 -9.91 -5.42 -7.10
CA ARG A 206 -10.40 -5.82 -8.43
C ARG A 206 -9.34 -5.77 -9.51
N ALA A 207 -8.36 -4.88 -9.37
CA ALA A 207 -7.32 -4.67 -10.37
C ALA A 207 -6.20 -5.72 -10.33
N ALA A 208 -6.04 -6.43 -9.20
CA ALA A 208 -4.97 -7.41 -9.02
C ALA A 208 -5.37 -8.83 -9.41
N ASP A 209 -4.41 -9.61 -9.92
CA ASP A 209 -4.61 -11.04 -10.21
C ASP A 209 -4.81 -11.87 -8.92
N ILE A 210 -4.14 -11.48 -7.84
CA ILE A 210 -4.25 -12.11 -6.51
C ILE A 210 -4.46 -11.04 -5.43
N THR A 211 -5.55 -11.15 -4.67
CA THR A 211 -5.84 -10.30 -3.51
C THR A 211 -5.65 -11.06 -2.20
N ILE A 212 -4.74 -10.54 -1.37
CA ILE A 212 -4.46 -11.01 -0.02
C ILE A 212 -5.05 -10.01 0.98
N VAL A 213 -5.94 -10.46 1.85
CA VAL A 213 -6.52 -9.64 2.91
C VAL A 213 -5.90 -10.02 4.25
N MET A 214 -5.09 -9.11 4.79
CA MET A 214 -4.57 -9.17 6.14
C MET A 214 -5.52 -8.42 7.08
N ALA A 215 -6.16 -9.12 8.01
CA ALA A 215 -7.19 -8.55 8.88
C ALA A 215 -6.80 -8.58 10.36
N GLU A 216 -7.28 -7.60 11.11
CA GLU A 216 -7.20 -7.63 12.58
C GLU A 216 -8.00 -8.78 13.20
N GLU A 217 -9.05 -9.24 12.52
CA GLU A 217 -9.99 -10.24 13.02
C GLU A 217 -10.69 -10.94 11.85
N ILE A 218 -10.75 -12.27 11.90
CA ILE A 218 -11.66 -13.05 11.06
C ILE A 218 -12.99 -13.21 11.80
N VAL A 219 -14.10 -12.94 11.11
CA VAL A 219 -15.46 -13.05 11.68
C VAL A 219 -16.32 -14.03 10.87
N PRO A 220 -17.38 -14.62 11.47
CA PRO A 220 -18.33 -15.43 10.70
C PRO A 220 -18.97 -14.62 9.57
N GLU A 221 -19.11 -15.21 8.38
CA GLU A 221 -19.69 -14.53 7.23
C GLU A 221 -21.12 -14.00 7.53
N GLU A 222 -21.91 -14.78 8.28
CA GLU A 222 -23.26 -14.39 8.72
C GLU A 222 -23.27 -13.06 9.50
N TYR A 223 -22.23 -12.80 10.30
CA TYR A 223 -22.10 -11.55 11.03
C TYR A 223 -21.94 -10.35 10.08
N LEU A 224 -21.15 -10.49 9.01
CA LEU A 224 -21.00 -9.43 8.00
C LEU A 224 -22.26 -9.24 7.16
N ARG A 225 -23.02 -10.31 6.90
CA ARG A 225 -24.28 -10.25 6.13
C ARG A 225 -25.40 -9.47 6.86
N ARG A 226 -25.35 -9.34 8.18
CA ARG A 226 -26.35 -8.59 8.97
C ARG A 226 -26.39 -7.09 8.64
N ASN A 227 -25.26 -6.52 8.20
CA ASN A 227 -25.15 -5.11 7.76
C ASN A 227 -24.35 -5.08 6.44
N ALA A 228 -24.92 -5.69 5.39
CA ALA A 228 -24.21 -5.93 4.14
C ALA A 228 -23.82 -4.64 3.39
N ASP A 229 -24.53 -3.54 3.64
CA ASP A 229 -24.27 -2.19 3.13
C ASP A 229 -22.91 -1.61 3.60
N GLN A 230 -22.34 -2.17 4.67
CA GLN A 230 -21.04 -1.74 5.21
C GLN A 230 -19.86 -2.57 4.67
N ASN A 231 -20.11 -3.57 3.82
CA ASN A 231 -19.05 -4.41 3.26
C ASN A 231 -18.47 -3.73 2.01
N THR A 232 -17.14 -3.76 1.86
CA THR A 232 -16.42 -2.96 0.85
C THR A 232 -15.90 -3.78 -0.32
N VAL A 233 -15.52 -5.04 -0.08
CA VAL A 233 -15.02 -5.99 -1.10
C VAL A 233 -15.76 -7.31 -0.90
N VAL A 234 -16.19 -7.90 -2.02
CA VAL A 234 -16.99 -9.13 -1.98
C VAL A 234 -16.11 -10.36 -1.96
N SER A 235 -16.61 -11.47 -1.40
CA SER A 235 -15.80 -12.65 -1.09
C SER A 235 -15.02 -13.23 -2.28
N PHE A 236 -15.56 -13.21 -3.50
CA PHE A 236 -14.88 -13.77 -4.68
C PHE A 236 -13.72 -12.91 -5.19
N GLU A 237 -13.63 -11.63 -4.79
CA GLU A 237 -12.50 -10.74 -5.10
C GLU A 237 -11.29 -11.01 -4.17
N VAL A 238 -11.44 -11.87 -3.17
CA VAL A 238 -10.40 -12.22 -2.20
C VAL A 238 -9.93 -13.66 -2.40
N ASN A 239 -8.63 -13.83 -2.66
CA ASN A 239 -7.99 -15.13 -2.83
C ASN A 239 -7.49 -15.71 -1.50
N HIS A 240 -6.89 -14.87 -0.66
CA HIS A 240 -6.24 -15.31 0.57
C HIS A 240 -6.55 -14.40 1.76
N ILE A 241 -6.64 -15.01 2.95
CA ILE A 241 -6.96 -14.35 4.21
C ILE A 241 -5.85 -14.63 5.23
N VAL A 242 -5.34 -13.58 5.86
CA VAL A 242 -4.35 -13.64 6.94
C VAL A 242 -4.90 -12.92 8.17
N GLU A 243 -5.08 -13.64 9.27
CA GLU A 243 -5.39 -13.00 10.56
C GLU A 243 -4.09 -12.50 11.20
N CYS A 244 -3.93 -11.19 11.31
CA CYS A 244 -2.72 -10.54 11.81
C CYS A 244 -3.07 -9.30 12.64
N PRO A 245 -3.46 -9.48 13.92
CA PRO A 245 -3.75 -8.37 14.83
C PRO A 245 -2.54 -7.44 15.00
N PHE A 246 -2.78 -6.12 15.05
CA PHE A 246 -1.75 -5.09 15.00
C PHE A 246 -0.87 -5.14 13.73
N GLY A 247 -1.35 -5.79 12.66
CA GLY A 247 -0.59 -5.98 11.43
C GLY A 247 -0.26 -4.69 10.69
N ALA A 248 -0.98 -3.60 10.98
CA ALA A 248 -0.70 -2.29 10.40
C ALA A 248 0.35 -1.46 11.16
N HIS A 249 0.68 -1.82 12.41
CA HIS A 249 1.63 -1.04 13.21
C HIS A 249 2.99 -0.93 12.49
N PRO A 250 3.63 0.25 12.42
CA PRO A 250 3.37 1.47 13.20
C PRO A 250 2.30 2.42 12.63
N THR A 251 1.66 2.07 11.52
CA THR A 251 0.52 2.82 10.98
C THR A 251 -0.75 2.56 11.79
N GLY A 252 -1.73 3.47 11.68
CA GLY A 252 -2.98 3.38 12.43
C GLY A 252 -4.02 2.48 11.77
N MET A 253 -4.97 1.98 12.57
CA MET A 253 -6.13 1.22 12.11
C MET A 253 -7.38 1.85 12.72
N PHE A 254 -8.16 2.56 11.90
CA PHE A 254 -9.32 3.33 12.36
C PHE A 254 -10.25 2.49 13.24
N GLY A 255 -10.59 3.01 14.42
CA GLY A 255 -11.44 2.33 15.40
C GLY A 255 -10.78 1.19 16.19
N ARG A 256 -9.55 0.78 15.86
CA ARG A 256 -8.79 -0.28 16.57
C ARG A 256 -7.62 0.30 17.35
N TYR A 257 -6.72 1.02 16.69
CA TYR A 257 -5.56 1.66 17.30
C TYR A 257 -5.05 2.85 16.48
N ASP A 258 -4.45 3.81 17.19
CA ASP A 258 -3.87 5.02 16.62
C ASP A 258 -2.51 4.79 15.97
N VAL A 259 -2.04 5.77 15.22
CA VAL A 259 -0.70 5.78 14.63
C VAL A 259 0.36 5.85 15.73
N ASP A 260 1.39 5.00 15.66
CA ASP A 260 2.53 5.08 16.56
C ASP A 260 3.53 6.14 16.06
N GLY A 261 3.13 7.41 16.23
CA GLY A 261 3.90 8.56 15.80
C GLY A 261 5.35 8.60 16.29
N PRO A 262 5.64 8.30 17.57
CA PRO A 262 7.01 8.17 18.07
C PRO A 262 7.82 7.12 17.31
N PHE A 263 7.25 5.94 17.03
CA PHE A 263 7.93 4.90 16.24
C PHE A 263 8.28 5.39 14.84
N LEU A 264 7.32 6.02 14.15
CA LEU A 264 7.54 6.55 12.81
C LEU A 264 8.59 7.68 12.77
N LYS A 265 8.59 8.58 13.76
CA LYS A 265 9.60 9.64 13.89
C LYS A 265 10.99 9.05 14.12
N GLU A 266 11.10 8.04 14.97
CA GLU A 266 12.35 7.35 15.26
C GLU A 266 12.88 6.62 14.03
N PHE A 267 12.05 5.83 13.35
CA PHE A 267 12.36 5.21 12.07
C PHE A 267 12.85 6.26 11.07
N TYR A 268 12.06 7.30 10.82
CA TYR A 268 12.40 8.33 9.84
C TYR A 268 13.73 9.04 10.17
N ALA A 269 14.04 9.27 11.45
CA ALA A 269 15.30 9.88 11.86
C ALA A 269 16.50 8.93 11.66
N GLN A 270 16.36 7.66 12.04
CA GLN A 270 17.45 6.68 12.03
C GLN A 270 17.75 6.16 10.62
N THR A 271 16.75 5.99 9.75
CA THR A 271 16.93 5.30 8.46
C THR A 271 17.24 6.23 7.28
N ARG A 272 17.73 7.44 7.55
CA ARG A 272 18.09 8.40 6.47
C ARG A 272 19.33 7.97 5.71
N THR A 273 20.18 7.13 6.30
CA THR A 273 21.33 6.49 5.65
C THR A 273 21.09 4.99 5.50
N GLN A 274 21.86 4.32 4.63
CA GLN A 274 21.73 2.88 4.46
C GLN A 274 22.17 2.13 5.72
N GLU A 275 23.27 2.56 6.35
CA GLU A 275 23.78 1.97 7.59
C GLU A 275 22.76 2.08 8.72
N GLY A 276 22.06 3.22 8.79
CA GLY A 276 21.00 3.45 9.77
C GLY A 276 19.77 2.57 9.52
N PHE A 277 19.39 2.37 8.25
CA PHE A 277 18.35 1.41 7.89
C PHE A 277 18.76 -0.02 8.26
N ASP A 278 19.99 -0.44 7.93
CA ASP A 278 20.47 -1.80 8.18
C ASP A 278 20.51 -2.11 9.68
N ALA A 279 20.94 -1.13 10.50
CA ALA A 279 20.90 -1.23 11.95
C ALA A 279 19.45 -1.35 12.46
N PHE A 280 18.54 -0.53 11.96
CA PHE A 280 17.12 -0.59 12.31
C PHE A 280 16.52 -1.96 11.92
N ALA A 281 16.79 -2.46 10.72
CA ALA A 281 16.26 -3.71 10.21
C ALA A 281 16.79 -4.91 11.01
N LYS A 282 18.09 -4.90 11.38
CA LYS A 282 18.67 -5.90 12.29
C LYS A 282 17.97 -5.91 13.64
N GLU A 283 17.57 -4.74 14.13
CA GLU A 283 16.91 -4.61 15.42
C GLU A 283 15.42 -5.02 15.39
N TRP A 284 14.66 -4.57 14.38
CA TRP A 284 13.20 -4.63 14.39
C TRP A 284 12.58 -5.63 13.42
N ILE A 285 13.35 -6.09 12.43
CA ILE A 285 12.82 -6.91 11.33
C ILE A 285 13.47 -8.29 11.35
N PHE A 286 14.79 -8.39 11.28
CA PHE A 286 15.48 -9.68 11.23
C PHE A 286 15.47 -10.39 12.59
N GLY A 287 15.33 -11.72 12.59
CA GLY A 287 15.42 -12.55 13.79
C GLY A 287 14.14 -12.65 14.63
N GLN A 288 13.03 -12.06 14.19
CA GLN A 288 11.73 -12.16 14.87
C GLN A 288 10.57 -12.27 13.89
N ASP A 289 9.51 -12.97 14.27
CA ASP A 289 8.23 -12.98 13.56
C ASP A 289 7.31 -11.85 14.07
N HIS A 290 6.07 -11.81 13.60
CA HIS A 290 5.12 -10.77 14.02
C HIS A 290 4.85 -10.78 15.52
N LEU A 291 4.73 -11.95 16.15
CA LEU A 291 4.52 -12.02 17.61
C LEU A 291 5.78 -11.58 18.38
N GLY A 292 6.97 -11.94 17.91
CA GLY A 292 8.23 -11.44 18.44
C GLY A 292 8.32 -9.91 18.36
N TYR A 293 7.89 -9.33 17.25
CA TYR A 293 7.76 -7.87 17.08
C TYR A 293 6.82 -7.24 18.11
N LEU A 294 5.61 -7.78 18.29
CA LEU A 294 4.65 -7.27 19.28
C LEU A 294 5.16 -7.41 20.72
N ASN A 295 5.83 -8.53 21.04
CA ASN A 295 6.46 -8.74 22.34
C ASN A 295 7.55 -7.69 22.62
N LYS A 296 8.35 -7.38 21.60
CA LYS A 296 9.38 -6.33 21.68
C LYS A 296 8.80 -4.93 21.83
N LEU A 297 7.70 -4.61 21.14
CA LEU A 297 6.99 -3.34 21.34
C LEU A 297 6.46 -3.18 22.76
N GLY A 298 5.97 -4.29 23.34
CA GLY A 298 5.43 -4.36 24.69
C GLY A 298 3.97 -3.92 24.81
N TRP A 299 3.22 -4.68 25.62
CA TRP A 299 1.80 -4.44 25.89
C TRP A 299 1.46 -3.01 26.36
N PRO A 300 2.26 -2.34 27.22
CA PRO A 300 1.95 -0.97 27.63
C PRO A 300 1.90 0.02 26.46
N ARG A 301 2.81 -0.13 25.48
CA ARG A 301 2.83 0.71 24.27
C ARG A 301 1.58 0.46 23.43
N MET A 302 1.26 -0.80 23.16
CA MET A 302 0.08 -1.19 22.38
C MET A 302 -1.24 -0.75 23.03
N LEU A 303 -1.39 -0.92 24.35
CA LEU A 303 -2.57 -0.44 25.09
C LEU A 303 -2.70 1.08 25.05
N GLY A 304 -1.58 1.80 25.01
CA GLY A 304 -1.55 3.25 24.80
C GLY A 304 -2.10 3.69 23.44
N LEU A 305 -1.97 2.85 22.40
CA LEU A 305 -2.46 3.12 21.05
C LEU A 305 -3.92 2.73 20.85
N LYS A 306 -4.46 1.82 21.66
CA LYS A 306 -5.85 1.31 21.51
C LYS A 306 -6.86 2.46 21.37
N ALA A 307 -7.65 2.42 20.32
CA ALA A 307 -8.68 3.43 20.08
C ALA A 307 -9.77 3.37 21.17
N ASN A 308 -10.34 4.53 21.49
CA ASN A 308 -11.58 4.61 22.22
C ASN A 308 -12.74 4.28 21.27
N THR A 309 -13.70 3.47 21.71
CA THR A 309 -14.80 2.96 20.87
C THR A 309 -15.78 4.04 20.42
N ALA A 310 -15.90 5.16 21.14
CA ALA A 310 -16.75 6.28 20.75
C ALA A 310 -16.00 7.31 19.89
N LEU A 311 -14.70 7.49 20.12
CA LEU A 311 -13.90 8.52 19.44
C LEU A 311 -13.16 8.01 18.20
N ASN A 312 -12.97 6.68 18.07
CA ASN A 312 -12.21 6.01 17.01
C ASN A 312 -10.69 6.33 16.96
N TYR A 313 -10.17 7.06 17.94
CA TYR A 313 -8.73 7.32 18.15
C TYR A 313 -8.35 7.14 19.62
N SER A 314 -7.05 7.12 19.96
CA SER A 314 -6.61 7.03 21.36
C SER A 314 -6.56 8.41 22.02
N PRO A 315 -7.36 8.69 23.06
CA PRO A 315 -7.30 9.96 23.79
C PRO A 315 -6.19 9.96 24.86
N ARG A 316 -5.49 8.83 25.07
CA ARG A 316 -4.60 8.63 26.22
C ARG A 316 -3.29 9.41 26.14
N LYS A 317 -2.93 9.93 24.95
CA LYS A 317 -1.83 10.85 24.76
C LYS A 317 -2.38 12.15 24.18
N LYS A 318 -1.97 13.30 24.75
CA LYS A 318 -2.26 14.62 24.16
C LYS A 318 -1.66 14.66 22.74
N LYS A 319 -2.49 14.90 21.73
CA LYS A 319 -2.06 15.08 20.35
C LYS A 319 -1.76 16.57 20.13
N GLY A 320 -0.48 16.93 20.05
CA GLY A 320 -0.02 18.30 19.78
C GLY A 320 -0.01 19.21 21.02
N GLY A 321 1.14 19.80 21.31
CA GLY A 321 1.33 20.72 22.43
C GLY A 321 2.78 20.75 22.89
N ASN A 322 3.59 21.54 22.19
CA ASN A 322 4.50 22.54 22.76
C ASN A 322 4.40 23.77 21.86
#